data_AF-A0A5B7CV88-F1
#
_entry.id   AF-A0A5B7CV88-F1
#
_cell.length_a   1.000
_cell.length_b   1.000
_cell.length_c   1.000
_cell.angle_alpha   90.00
_cell.angle_beta   90.00
_cell.angle_gamma   90.00
#
_symmetry.space_group_name_H-M   'P 1'
#
loop_
_entity.id
_entity.type
_entity.pdbx_description
1 polymer ?
#
loop_
_entity_poly.entity_id
_entity_poly.type
_entity_poly.pdbx_seq_one_letter_code
_entity_poly.pdbx_strand_id
1 'polypeptide(L)'
;MCNLDVFLRRFNEIQYWVVTEMCLANALSKRSQLLRKFIKLAAYCKEQQNLNAFFAIVIGLSNVAVSRLTQTWERLSSRFRKMYSEFEMLIDPSKNHRAYRMYVAKLHSPILPFTPLLMKDMTFTHEGNSTIIDGLVNFEKMHMLAETLRTIRYCRSRPLARYVNVGGCNEGRLWERALSSIFARFVCDSVGCSLPLCHSVFRLSALHSP
;
A
#
# COMPACT_ATOMS: atom_id res chain seq x y z
N MET A 1 1.97 -7.41 18.65
CA MET A 1 1.39 -6.56 17.59
C MET A 1 2.44 -5.87 16.68
N CYS A 2 3.75 -5.95 16.95
CA CYS A 2 4.74 -5.11 16.26
C CYS A 2 4.78 -5.21 14.72
N ASN A 3 4.52 -6.39 14.14
CA ASN A 3 4.56 -6.56 12.68
C ASN A 3 3.40 -5.86 11.96
N LEU A 4 2.25 -5.72 12.63
CA LEU A 4 1.07 -5.05 12.08
C LEU A 4 1.28 -3.53 12.06
N ASP A 5 1.86 -2.98 13.13
CA ASP A 5 2.23 -1.56 13.19
C ASP A 5 3.24 -1.19 12.09
N VAL A 6 4.16 -2.08 11.76
CA VAL A 6 5.11 -1.90 10.65
C VAL A 6 4.37 -1.82 9.30
N PHE A 7 3.36 -2.66 9.06
CA PHE A 7 2.56 -2.59 7.84
C PHE A 7 1.78 -1.27 7.72
N LEU A 8 1.19 -0.79 8.82
CA LEU A 8 0.47 0.48 8.85
C LEU A 8 1.42 1.67 8.64
N ARG A 9 2.57 1.68 9.31
CA ARG A 9 3.60 2.71 9.11
C ARG A 9 4.04 2.75 7.65
N ARG A 10 4.35 1.59 7.06
CA ARG A 10 4.76 1.49 5.66
C ARG A 10 3.70 1.99 4.69
N PHE A 11 2.43 1.69 4.96
CA PHE A 11 1.31 2.20 4.18
C PHE A 11 1.26 3.73 4.22
N ASN A 12 1.30 4.30 5.43
CA ASN A 12 1.25 5.75 5.64
C ASN A 12 2.46 6.46 5.02
N GLU A 13 3.65 5.89 5.14
CA GLU A 13 4.87 6.42 4.53
C GLU A 13 4.74 6.54 3.02
N ILE A 14 4.23 5.51 2.33
CA ILE A 14 4.01 5.55 0.88
C ILE A 14 2.94 6.60 0.54
N GLN A 15 1.82 6.62 1.29
CA GLN A 15 0.74 7.58 1.07
C GLN A 15 1.25 9.03 1.19
N TYR A 16 1.94 9.37 2.29
CA TYR A 16 2.46 10.72 2.52
C TYR A 16 3.59 11.07 1.57
N TRP A 17 4.43 10.11 1.18
CA TRP A 17 5.46 10.32 0.16
C TRP A 17 4.85 10.80 -1.16
N VAL A 18 3.77 10.15 -1.63
CA VAL A 18 3.07 10.57 -2.86
C VAL A 18 2.55 12.00 -2.74
N VAL A 19 1.92 12.34 -1.61
CA VAL A 19 1.41 13.70 -1.35
C VAL A 19 2.55 14.73 -1.38
N THR A 20 3.62 14.47 -0.64
CA THR A 20 4.77 15.36 -0.52
C THR A 20 5.43 15.60 -1.87
N GLU A 21 5.73 14.54 -2.64
CA GLU A 21 6.34 14.66 -3.97
C GLU A 21 5.47 15.48 -4.93
N MET A 22 4.15 15.27 -4.90
CA MET A 22 3.22 16.05 -5.71
C MET A 22 3.17 17.53 -5.32
N CYS A 23 3.23 17.85 -4.02
CA CYS A 23 3.20 19.22 -3.52
C CYS A 23 4.54 19.97 -3.70
N LEU A 24 5.68 19.29 -3.59
CA LEU A 24 7.01 19.88 -3.76
C LEU A 24 7.38 20.12 -5.23
N ALA A 25 6.68 19.49 -6.18
CA ALA A 25 6.88 19.71 -7.61
C ALA A 25 6.33 21.09 -8.04
N ASN A 26 7.18 22.11 -7.98
CA ASN A 26 6.82 23.51 -8.27
C ASN A 26 6.39 23.74 -9.74
N ALA A 27 7.15 23.20 -10.70
CA ALA A 27 6.86 23.39 -12.12
C ALA A 27 5.70 22.50 -12.59
N LEU A 28 4.66 23.10 -13.18
CA LEU A 28 3.47 22.39 -13.66
C LEU A 28 3.83 21.21 -14.59
N SER A 29 4.77 21.39 -15.51
CA SER A 29 5.21 20.34 -16.43
C SER A 29 5.82 19.13 -15.70
N LYS A 30 6.68 19.38 -14.70
CA LYS A 30 7.27 18.33 -13.85
C LYS A 30 6.20 17.63 -13.02
N ARG A 31 5.30 18.39 -12.40
CA ARG A 31 4.21 17.86 -11.57
C ARG A 31 3.24 16.98 -12.38
N SER A 32 2.87 17.38 -13.59
CA SER A 32 2.03 16.56 -14.47
C SER A 32 2.74 15.29 -14.97
N GLN A 33 4.07 15.33 -15.18
CA GLN A 33 4.86 14.13 -15.47
C GLN A 33 4.89 13.18 -14.27
N LEU A 34 5.06 13.72 -13.07
CA LEU A 34 5.09 12.98 -11.81
C LEU A 34 3.74 12.30 -11.52
N LEU A 35 2.63 13.03 -11.72
CA LEU A 35 1.28 12.46 -11.62
C LEU A 35 1.10 11.24 -12.52
N ARG A 36 1.52 11.33 -13.80
CA ARG A 36 1.50 10.18 -14.72
C ARG A 36 2.34 9.01 -14.23
N LYS A 37 3.52 9.29 -13.63
CA LYS A 37 4.38 8.25 -13.06
C LYS A 37 3.70 7.54 -11.90
N PHE A 38 3.05 8.27 -10.98
CA PHE A 38 2.30 7.65 -9.88
C PHE A 38 1.13 6.80 -10.36
N ILE A 39 0.37 7.27 -11.37
CA ILE A 39 -0.72 6.47 -11.96
C ILE A 39 -0.17 5.17 -12.58
N LYS A 40 0.96 5.23 -13.31
CA LYS A 40 1.62 4.03 -13.84
C LYS A 40 2.12 3.11 -12.72
N LEU A 41 2.67 3.67 -11.65
CA LEU A 41 3.16 2.90 -10.51
C LEU A 41 2.02 2.18 -9.79
N ALA A 42 0.89 2.85 -9.56
CA ALA A 42 -0.32 2.22 -9.04
C ALA A 42 -0.80 1.08 -9.96
N ALA A 43 -0.83 1.30 -11.28
CA ALA A 43 -1.19 0.26 -12.24
C ALA A 43 -0.29 -0.99 -12.10
N TYR A 44 1.02 -0.77 -12.00
CA TYR A 44 2.01 -1.84 -11.80
C TYR A 44 1.81 -2.57 -10.46
N CYS A 45 1.62 -1.85 -9.36
CA CYS A 45 1.34 -2.46 -8.06
C CYS A 45 0.09 -3.34 -8.10
N LYS A 46 -0.98 -2.88 -8.79
CA LYS A 46 -2.20 -3.67 -8.98
C LYS A 46 -1.96 -4.93 -9.80
N GLU A 47 -1.20 -4.84 -10.89
CA GLU A 47 -0.83 -5.99 -11.73
C GLU A 47 -0.02 -7.03 -10.95
N GLN A 48 0.91 -6.58 -10.09
CA GLN A 48 1.69 -7.45 -9.21
C GLN A 48 0.90 -7.95 -7.98
N GLN A 49 -0.40 -7.69 -7.91
CA GLN A 49 -1.27 -8.00 -6.77
C GLN A 49 -0.74 -7.44 -5.44
N ASN A 50 0.04 -6.36 -5.50
CA ASN A 50 0.45 -5.55 -4.36
C ASN A 50 -0.61 -4.47 -4.12
N LEU A 51 -1.72 -4.91 -3.55
CA LEU A 51 -2.88 -4.05 -3.32
C LEU A 51 -2.65 -3.08 -2.17
N ASN A 52 -1.77 -3.40 -1.21
CA ASN A 52 -1.39 -2.46 -0.16
C ASN A 52 -0.72 -1.19 -0.72
N ALA A 53 0.29 -1.33 -1.57
CA ALA A 53 0.98 -0.19 -2.17
C ALA A 53 0.10 0.54 -3.20
N PHE A 54 -0.70 -0.22 -3.98
CA PHE A 54 -1.70 0.36 -4.88
C PHE A 54 -2.64 1.31 -4.13
N PHE A 55 -3.25 0.84 -3.02
CA PHE A 55 -4.13 1.68 -2.20
C PHE A 55 -3.39 2.90 -1.65
N ALA A 56 -2.17 2.73 -1.11
CA ALA A 56 -1.41 3.84 -0.55
C ALA A 56 -1.16 4.96 -1.58
N ILE A 57 -0.82 4.59 -2.81
CA ILE A 57 -0.59 5.56 -3.89
C ILE A 57 -1.89 6.26 -4.29
N VAL A 58 -2.97 5.52 -4.52
CA VAL A 58 -4.23 6.10 -4.98
C VAL A 58 -4.83 7.00 -3.90
N ILE A 59 -4.82 6.58 -2.62
CA ILE A 59 -5.25 7.43 -1.50
C ILE A 59 -4.37 8.69 -1.40
N GLY A 60 -3.05 8.56 -1.61
CA GLY A 60 -2.14 9.70 -1.67
C GLY A 60 -2.51 10.70 -2.77
N LEU A 61 -2.90 10.22 -3.95
CA LEU A 61 -3.34 11.07 -5.07
C LEU A 61 -4.74 11.69 -4.83
N SER A 62 -5.65 10.98 -4.15
CA SER A 62 -6.97 11.49 -3.77
C SER A 62 -6.93 12.49 -2.60
N ASN A 63 -5.79 12.62 -1.90
CA ASN A 63 -5.63 13.59 -0.83
C ASN A 63 -5.96 15.01 -1.31
N VAL A 64 -6.69 15.78 -0.50
CA VAL A 64 -7.15 17.15 -0.84
C VAL A 64 -6.01 18.06 -1.30
N ALA A 65 -4.80 17.91 -0.74
CA ALA A 65 -3.63 18.69 -1.13
C ALA A 65 -3.22 18.46 -2.60
N VAL A 66 -3.48 17.26 -3.14
CA VAL A 66 -3.15 16.84 -4.50
C VAL A 66 -4.37 16.96 -5.44
N SER A 67 -5.54 16.51 -5.02
CA SER A 67 -6.75 16.48 -5.84
C SER A 67 -7.23 17.89 -6.23
N ARG A 68 -6.98 18.91 -5.39
CA ARG A 68 -7.29 20.32 -5.71
C ARG A 68 -6.39 20.96 -6.77
N LEU A 69 -5.30 20.30 -7.20
CA LEU A 69 -4.35 20.84 -8.17
C LEU A 69 -4.89 20.73 -9.61
N THR A 70 -6.04 21.34 -9.88
CA THR A 70 -6.85 21.19 -11.12
C THR A 70 -6.02 21.31 -12.40
N GLN A 71 -5.20 22.35 -12.52
CA GLN A 71 -4.31 22.56 -13.68
C GLN A 71 -3.38 21.37 -13.97
N THR A 72 -2.98 20.63 -12.93
CA THR A 72 -2.12 19.44 -13.07
C THR A 72 -2.92 18.26 -13.65
N TRP A 73 -4.13 18.04 -13.14
CA TRP A 73 -5.04 16.99 -13.57
C TRP A 73 -5.55 17.24 -15.00
N GLU A 74 -5.75 18.50 -15.37
CA GLU A 74 -6.12 18.92 -16.72
C GLU A 74 -5.05 18.55 -17.76
N ARG A 75 -3.77 18.47 -17.38
CA ARG A 75 -2.67 18.06 -18.26
C ARG A 75 -2.57 16.56 -18.50
N LEU A 76 -3.39 15.73 -17.81
CA LEU A 76 -3.46 14.31 -18.09
C LEU A 76 -4.23 14.04 -19.39
N SER A 77 -3.73 13.12 -20.20
CA SER A 77 -4.48 12.61 -21.34
C SER A 77 -5.70 11.81 -20.89
N SER A 78 -6.70 11.68 -21.77
CA SER A 78 -7.92 10.90 -21.52
C SER A 78 -7.64 9.46 -21.06
N ARG A 79 -6.60 8.82 -21.64
CA ARG A 79 -6.15 7.48 -21.24
C ARG A 79 -5.78 7.39 -19.75
N PHE A 80 -4.98 8.33 -19.25
CA PHE A 80 -4.57 8.31 -17.83
C PHE A 80 -5.70 8.70 -16.89
N ARG A 81 -6.58 9.63 -17.31
CA ARG A 81 -7.77 9.97 -16.52
C ARG A 81 -8.70 8.76 -16.36
N LYS A 82 -9.01 8.05 -17.45
CA LYS A 82 -9.82 6.84 -17.40
C LYS A 82 -9.22 5.77 -16.48
N MET A 83 -7.92 5.51 -16.62
CA MET A 83 -7.19 4.57 -15.77
C MET A 83 -7.27 4.95 -14.29
N TYR A 84 -7.11 6.24 -13.96
CA TYR A 84 -7.22 6.71 -12.59
C TYR A 84 -8.66 6.58 -12.04
N SER A 85 -9.67 6.90 -12.83
CA SER A 85 -11.08 6.70 -12.43
C SER A 85 -11.40 5.21 -12.18
N GLU A 86 -10.81 4.29 -12.93
CA GLU A 86 -10.91 2.85 -12.65
C GLU A 86 -10.27 2.47 -11.30
N PHE A 87 -9.21 3.16 -10.89
CA PHE A 87 -8.61 2.97 -9.58
C PHE A 87 -9.50 3.50 -8.45
N GLU A 88 -10.07 4.69 -8.62
CA GLU A 88 -11.01 5.27 -7.65
C GLU A 88 -12.22 4.36 -7.43
N MET A 89 -12.80 3.80 -8.50
CA MET A 89 -13.90 2.83 -8.37
C MET A 89 -13.49 1.56 -7.61
N LEU A 90 -12.24 1.11 -7.75
CA LEU A 90 -11.76 -0.09 -7.07
C LEU A 90 -11.51 0.15 -5.58
N ILE A 91 -10.99 1.33 -5.22
CA ILE A 91 -10.70 1.69 -3.82
C ILE A 91 -11.88 2.29 -3.07
N ASP A 92 -13.04 2.42 -3.73
CA ASP A 92 -14.23 3.03 -3.17
C ASP A 92 -14.61 2.42 -1.80
N PRO A 93 -14.74 3.23 -0.74
CA PRO A 93 -14.99 2.73 0.61
C PRO A 93 -16.44 2.27 0.83
N SER A 94 -17.36 2.56 -0.11
CA SER A 94 -18.79 2.30 0.05
C SER A 94 -19.07 0.81 0.22
N LYS A 95 -20.14 0.52 0.98
CA LYS A 95 -20.56 -0.85 1.30
C LYS A 95 -19.40 -1.70 1.85
N ASN A 96 -18.57 -1.08 2.70
CA ASN A 96 -17.38 -1.69 3.29
C ASN A 96 -16.37 -2.21 2.25
N HIS A 97 -15.99 -1.36 1.29
CA HIS A 97 -15.04 -1.69 0.22
C HIS A 97 -15.48 -2.89 -0.64
N ARG A 98 -16.77 -2.94 -1.01
CA ARG A 98 -17.34 -4.08 -1.76
C ARG A 98 -16.61 -4.34 -3.08
N ALA A 99 -16.28 -3.30 -3.83
CA ALA A 99 -15.59 -3.43 -5.12
C ALA A 99 -14.23 -4.14 -4.96
N TYR A 100 -13.43 -3.68 -4.00
CA TYR A 100 -12.17 -4.31 -3.62
C TYR A 100 -12.34 -5.76 -3.17
N ARG A 101 -13.29 -6.06 -2.29
CA ARG A 101 -13.51 -7.43 -1.80
C ARG A 101 -13.87 -8.39 -2.95
N MET A 102 -14.75 -7.97 -3.85
CA MET A 102 -15.12 -8.75 -5.04
C MET A 102 -13.94 -8.94 -6.00
N TYR A 103 -13.04 -7.96 -6.08
CA TYR A 103 -11.83 -8.06 -6.89
C TYR A 103 -10.85 -9.07 -6.29
N VAL A 104 -10.55 -8.97 -4.99
CA VAL A 104 -9.60 -9.87 -4.29
C VAL A 104 -10.08 -11.31 -4.30
N ALA A 105 -11.39 -11.55 -4.19
CA ALA A 105 -11.96 -12.90 -4.23
C ALA A 105 -11.68 -13.67 -5.54
N LYS A 106 -11.30 -12.97 -6.62
CA LYS A 106 -10.96 -13.57 -7.92
C LYS A 106 -9.45 -13.74 -8.14
N LEU A 107 -8.63 -13.22 -7.23
CA LEU A 107 -7.18 -13.28 -7.35
C LEU A 107 -6.64 -14.58 -6.75
N HIS A 108 -5.46 -14.98 -7.23
CA HIS A 108 -4.75 -16.16 -6.73
C HIS A 108 -3.51 -15.72 -5.98
N SER A 109 -3.14 -16.42 -4.90
CA SER A 109 -1.87 -16.17 -4.18
C SER A 109 -0.65 -16.16 -5.14
N PRO A 110 0.39 -15.35 -4.90
CA PRO A 110 0.60 -14.43 -3.76
C PRO A 110 -0.10 -13.07 -3.93
N ILE A 111 -0.70 -12.57 -2.85
CA ILE A 111 -1.38 -11.27 -2.81
C ILE A 111 -0.83 -10.49 -1.60
N LEU A 112 -0.49 -9.21 -1.77
CA LEU A 112 -0.26 -8.31 -0.64
C LEU A 112 -1.54 -7.47 -0.44
N PRO A 113 -2.46 -7.88 0.44
CA PRO A 113 -3.78 -7.26 0.56
C PRO A 113 -3.69 -5.86 1.17
N PHE A 114 -4.71 -5.05 0.94
CA PHE A 114 -4.94 -3.81 1.67
C PHE A 114 -5.15 -4.12 3.16
N THR A 115 -4.05 -4.08 3.90
CA THR A 115 -3.95 -4.56 5.27
C THR A 115 -4.79 -3.72 6.25
N PRO A 116 -4.88 -2.38 6.11
CA PRO A 116 -5.78 -1.57 6.93
C PRO A 116 -7.24 -2.05 6.95
N LEU A 117 -7.77 -2.55 5.82
CA LEU A 117 -9.16 -3.07 5.80
C LEU A 117 -9.31 -4.36 6.61
N LEU A 118 -8.34 -5.28 6.49
CA LEU A 118 -8.34 -6.53 7.26
C LEU A 118 -8.23 -6.24 8.77
N MET A 119 -7.40 -5.26 9.14
CA MET A 119 -7.30 -4.79 10.52
C MET A 119 -8.61 -4.19 11.02
N LYS A 120 -9.24 -3.34 10.22
CA LYS A 120 -10.55 -2.77 10.55
C LYS A 120 -11.58 -3.85 10.83
N ASP A 121 -11.62 -4.90 10.00
CA ASP A 121 -12.55 -6.03 10.18
C ASP A 121 -12.28 -6.79 11.50
N MET A 122 -11.01 -7.03 11.84
CA MET A 122 -10.63 -7.66 13.11
C MET A 122 -10.97 -6.78 14.32
N THR A 123 -10.68 -5.48 14.26
CA THR A 123 -11.00 -4.52 15.32
C THR A 123 -12.51 -4.44 15.54
N PHE A 124 -13.29 -4.30 14.47
CA PHE A 124 -14.76 -4.23 14.56
C PHE A 124 -15.34 -5.53 15.14
N THR A 125 -14.81 -6.68 14.75
CA THR A 125 -15.21 -7.97 15.34
C THR A 125 -14.84 -8.06 16.82
N HIS A 126 -13.65 -7.58 17.18
CA HIS A 126 -13.15 -7.63 18.55
C HIS A 126 -13.96 -6.75 19.50
N GLU A 127 -14.24 -5.52 19.10
CA GLU A 127 -14.96 -4.50 19.87
C GLU A 127 -16.47 -4.73 19.87
N GLY A 128 -17.04 -5.22 18.76
CA GLY A 128 -18.47 -5.42 18.60
C GLY A 128 -19.02 -6.71 19.24
N ASN A 129 -18.17 -7.63 19.68
CA ASN A 129 -18.60 -8.93 20.22
C ASN A 129 -17.86 -9.28 21.51
N SER A 130 -18.57 -9.61 22.59
CA SER A 130 -17.94 -10.12 23.82
C SER A 130 -17.24 -11.46 23.57
N THR A 131 -16.03 -11.61 24.13
CA THR A 131 -15.27 -12.88 24.03
C THR A 131 -15.93 -13.98 24.86
N ILE A 132 -16.60 -13.61 25.95
CA ILE A 132 -17.32 -14.50 26.85
C ILE A 132 -18.79 -14.05 26.88
N ILE A 133 -19.72 -15.00 26.73
CA ILE A 133 -21.16 -14.82 26.87
C ILE A 133 -21.63 -15.88 27.86
N ASP A 134 -22.30 -15.47 28.93
CA ASP A 134 -22.81 -16.37 30.00
C ASP A 134 -21.75 -17.32 30.57
N GLY A 135 -20.52 -16.83 30.75
CA GLY A 135 -19.39 -17.62 31.27
C GLY A 135 -18.78 -18.58 30.26
N LEU A 136 -19.29 -18.65 29.02
CA LEU A 136 -18.80 -19.52 27.95
C LEU A 136 -18.10 -18.71 26.85
N VAL A 137 -17.19 -19.36 26.12
CA VAL A 137 -16.49 -18.74 24.99
C VAL A 137 -17.47 -18.50 23.83
N ASN A 138 -17.44 -17.29 23.28
CA ASN A 138 -18.20 -16.95 22.09
C ASN A 138 -17.51 -17.51 20.83
N PHE A 139 -17.91 -18.71 20.41
CA PHE A 139 -17.35 -19.36 19.21
C PHE A 139 -17.69 -18.62 17.92
N GLU A 140 -18.77 -17.85 17.85
CA GLU A 140 -19.10 -17.05 16.67
C GLU A 140 -18.06 -15.95 16.44
N LYS A 141 -17.69 -15.22 17.51
CA LYS A 141 -16.57 -14.26 17.46
C LYS A 141 -15.26 -14.92 17.00
N MET A 142 -14.98 -16.11 17.51
CA MET A 142 -13.77 -16.86 17.12
C MET A 142 -13.81 -17.23 15.64
N HIS A 143 -14.97 -17.64 15.12
CA HIS A 143 -15.15 -17.97 13.71
C HIS A 143 -14.95 -16.75 12.80
N MET A 144 -15.52 -15.59 13.17
CA MET A 144 -15.35 -14.34 12.43
C MET A 144 -13.87 -13.89 12.35
N LEU A 145 -13.14 -13.98 13.46
CA LEU A 145 -11.71 -13.68 13.49
C LEU A 145 -10.90 -14.69 12.66
N ALA A 146 -11.24 -15.98 12.77
CA ALA A 146 -10.60 -17.04 12.01
C ALA A 146 -10.74 -16.83 10.49
N GLU A 147 -11.88 -16.33 10.02
CA GLU A 147 -12.09 -16.06 8.59
C GLU A 147 -11.14 -14.99 8.04
N THR A 148 -10.91 -13.93 8.82
CA THR A 148 -9.91 -12.91 8.45
C THR A 148 -8.49 -13.51 8.41
N LEU A 149 -8.15 -14.36 9.38
CA LEU A 149 -6.84 -15.04 9.41
C LEU A 149 -6.66 -16.03 8.26
N ARG A 150 -7.71 -16.76 7.87
CA ARG A 150 -7.70 -17.65 6.69
C ARG A 150 -7.41 -16.86 5.42
N THR A 151 -8.01 -15.67 5.28
CA THR A 151 -7.73 -14.76 4.16
C THR A 151 -6.25 -14.35 4.14
N ILE A 152 -5.70 -13.91 5.27
CA ILE A 152 -4.27 -13.54 5.38
C ILE A 152 -3.36 -14.73 5.02
N ARG A 153 -3.71 -15.93 5.49
CA ARG A 153 -2.97 -17.16 5.19
C ARG A 153 -3.04 -17.52 3.71
N TYR A 154 -4.22 -17.40 3.09
CA TYR A 154 -4.40 -17.64 1.66
C TYR A 154 -3.55 -16.69 0.83
N CYS A 155 -3.56 -15.38 1.12
CA CYS A 155 -2.75 -14.37 0.44
C CYS A 155 -1.24 -14.69 0.46
N ARG A 156 -0.77 -15.40 1.49
CA ARG A 156 0.62 -15.80 1.72
C ARG A 156 0.91 -17.26 1.40
N SER A 157 -0.05 -18.00 0.83
CA SER A 157 0.05 -19.46 0.63
C SER A 157 1.09 -19.86 -0.42
N ARG A 158 1.44 -18.94 -1.31
CA ARG A 158 2.57 -19.05 -2.23
C ARG A 158 3.63 -18.01 -1.87
N PRO A 159 4.93 -18.31 -1.99
CA PRO A 159 5.96 -17.30 -1.83
C PRO A 159 5.72 -16.20 -2.86
N LEU A 160 5.93 -14.95 -2.47
CA LEU A 160 6.19 -13.91 -3.45
C LEU A 160 7.37 -14.42 -4.27
N ALA A 161 7.17 -14.70 -5.55
CA ALA A 161 8.28 -15.05 -6.42
C ALA A 161 9.32 -13.94 -6.20
N ARG A 162 10.55 -14.29 -5.80
CA ARG A 162 11.68 -13.36 -5.92
C ARG A 162 11.52 -12.75 -7.30
N TYR A 163 11.46 -11.42 -7.42
CA TYR A 163 11.37 -10.74 -8.71
C TYR A 163 12.46 -11.30 -9.63
N VAL A 164 12.15 -12.36 -10.37
CA VAL A 164 13.02 -12.92 -11.40
C VAL A 164 12.98 -11.84 -12.46
N ASN A 165 14.15 -11.32 -12.81
CA ASN A 165 14.35 -10.32 -13.87
C ASN A 165 13.41 -10.58 -15.05
N VAL A 166 12.24 -9.92 -15.05
CA VAL A 166 11.39 -9.88 -16.23
C VAL A 166 12.12 -8.93 -17.17
N GLY A 167 12.51 -9.48 -18.33
CA GLY A 167 13.53 -8.93 -19.21
C GLY A 167 13.40 -7.44 -19.51
N GLY A 168 14.56 -6.79 -19.55
CA GLY A 168 14.79 -5.62 -20.40
C GLY A 168 14.30 -4.24 -19.91
N CYS A 169 13.52 -4.12 -18.85
CA CYS A 169 13.07 -2.79 -18.39
C CYS A 169 13.92 -2.25 -17.22
N ASN A 170 14.97 -1.47 -17.53
CA ASN A 170 15.81 -0.80 -16.54
C ASN A 170 15.05 0.20 -15.64
N GLU A 171 13.84 0.62 -16.02
CA GLU A 171 13.04 1.55 -15.22
C GLU A 171 12.57 0.92 -13.90
N GLY A 172 12.16 -0.35 -13.87
CA GLY A 172 11.65 -1.00 -12.65
C GLY A 172 12.65 -1.02 -11.48
N ARG A 173 13.92 -1.32 -11.77
CA ARG A 173 15.02 -1.29 -10.77
C ARG A 173 15.36 0.11 -10.28
N LEU A 174 15.18 1.12 -11.13
CA LEU A 174 15.38 2.53 -10.75
C LEU A 174 14.29 2.99 -9.78
N TRP A 175 13.05 2.50 -9.92
CA TRP A 175 11.93 2.86 -9.05
C TRP A 175 11.97 2.15 -7.70
N GLU A 176 12.39 0.89 -7.60
CA GLU A 176 12.63 0.24 -6.30
C GLU A 176 13.79 0.87 -5.54
N ARG A 177 14.86 1.25 -6.25
CA ARG A 177 15.97 2.02 -5.68
C ARG A 177 15.53 3.43 -5.31
N ALA A 178 14.65 4.07 -6.07
CA ALA A 178 14.07 5.37 -5.72
C ALA A 178 13.12 5.27 -4.52
N LEU A 179 12.26 4.25 -4.48
CA LEU A 179 11.44 3.94 -3.31
C LEU A 179 12.32 3.66 -2.10
N SER A 180 13.43 2.94 -2.25
CA SER A 180 14.35 2.66 -1.13
C SER A 180 15.23 3.85 -0.75
N SER A 181 15.65 4.69 -1.69
CA SER A 181 16.55 5.83 -1.47
C SER A 181 15.81 7.08 -1.02
N ILE A 182 14.60 7.32 -1.51
CA ILE A 182 13.70 8.37 -1.03
C ILE A 182 13.11 7.96 0.33
N PHE A 183 12.83 6.67 0.53
CA PHE A 183 12.51 6.13 1.85
C PHE A 183 13.67 6.31 2.84
N ALA A 184 14.91 6.03 2.43
CA ALA A 184 16.09 6.26 3.27
C ALA A 184 16.28 7.74 3.62
N ARG A 185 15.97 8.66 2.70
CA ARG A 185 15.99 10.12 2.97
C ARG A 185 14.88 10.54 3.94
N PHE A 186 13.64 10.10 3.73
CA PHE A 186 12.52 10.41 4.62
C PHE A 186 12.69 9.83 6.04
N VAL A 187 13.25 8.62 6.17
CA VAL A 187 13.59 8.02 7.47
C VAL A 187 14.76 8.75 8.14
N CYS A 188 15.77 9.21 7.39
CA CYS A 188 16.84 10.06 7.96
C CYS A 188 16.28 11.39 8.50
N ASP A 189 15.38 12.03 7.74
CA ASP A 189 14.83 13.35 8.08
C ASP A 189 13.80 13.29 9.22
N SER A 190 13.09 12.18 9.39
CA SER A 190 12.06 12.01 10.45
C SER A 190 12.60 11.51 11.79
N VAL A 191 13.79 10.90 11.81
CA VAL A 191 14.37 10.27 13.03
C VAL A 191 15.63 11.01 13.52
N GLY A 192 16.11 12.03 12.80
CA GLY A 192 17.24 12.86 13.24
C GLY A 192 18.57 12.10 13.37
N CYS A 193 18.72 10.97 12.69
CA CYS A 193 19.95 10.17 12.70
C CYS A 193 20.81 10.45 11.47
N SER A 194 22.11 10.65 11.68
CA SER A 194 23.08 10.88 10.62
C SER A 194 23.30 9.64 9.74
N LEU A 195 23.42 9.86 8.42
CA LEU A 195 23.52 8.85 7.34
C LEU A 195 24.40 7.61 7.62
N PRO A 196 25.55 7.67 8.34
CA PRO A 196 26.42 6.51 8.54
C PRO A 196 25.81 5.39 9.41
N LEU A 197 24.87 5.72 10.31
CA LEU A 197 24.22 4.76 11.21
C LEU A 197 23.07 4.00 10.54
N CYS A 198 22.46 4.56 9.50
CA CYS A 198 21.31 3.94 8.82
C CYS A 198 21.75 2.81 7.86
N HIS A 199 22.95 2.89 7.30
CA HIS A 199 23.53 1.85 6.44
C HIS A 199 23.94 0.59 7.22
N SER A 200 24.27 0.73 8.50
CA SER A 200 24.71 -0.36 9.38
C SER A 200 23.52 -1.18 9.91
N VAL A 201 22.37 -0.55 10.18
CA VAL A 201 21.14 -1.25 10.60
C VAL A 201 20.58 -2.14 9.48
N PHE A 202 20.62 -1.70 8.23
CA PHE A 202 20.12 -2.52 7.10
C PHE A 202 21.05 -3.67 6.70
N ARG A 203 22.36 -3.57 6.95
CA ARG A 203 23.30 -4.69 6.74
C ARG A 203 23.18 -5.77 7.82
N LEU A 204 22.81 -5.40 9.05
CA LEU A 204 22.67 -6.35 10.16
C LEU A 204 21.43 -7.24 10.01
N SER A 205 20.34 -6.75 9.43
CA SER A 205 19.13 -7.55 9.15
C SER A 205 19.30 -8.59 8.03
N ALA A 206 20.37 -8.49 7.24
CA ALA A 206 20.70 -9.43 6.15
C ALA A 206 21.74 -10.49 6.56
N LEU A 207 22.34 -10.36 7.75
CA LEU A 207 23.40 -11.24 8.23
C LEU A 207 23.00 -12.08 9.46
N HIS A 208 21.79 -11.91 10.00
CA HIS A 208 21.28 -12.74 11.08
C HIS A 208 19.86 -13.23 10.80
N SER A 209 19.79 -14.28 9.98
CA SER A 209 18.85 -15.37 10.21
C SER A 209 19.62 -16.68 10.04
N PRO A 210 19.61 -17.60 11.03
CA PRO A 210 20.04 -18.98 10.81
C PRO A 210 19.17 -19.69 9.78
#